data_AF-A0A0A1ZHG0-F1
#
_entry.id   AF-A0A0A1ZHG0-F1
#
_cell.length_a   1.000
_cell.length_b   1.000
_cell.length_c   1.000
_cell.angle_alpha   90.00
_cell.angle_beta   90.00
_cell.angle_gamma   90.00
#
_symmetry.space_group_name_H-M   'P 1'
#
loop_
_entity.id
_entity.type
_entity.pdbx_description
1 polymer ?
#
loop_
_entity_poly.entity_id
_entity_poly.type
_entity_poly.pdbx_seq_one_letter_code
_entity_poly.pdbx_strand_id
1 'polypeptide(L)'
;MILDNFWTSKKPINGLRHFVLVNETKEKGNITFLMVSVLDSEINIKITFEELTNSGEWCKGWINLPKNKSITEEYSNYKSRNKEGGKYDVFVNADSFFNIS
;
A
#
# COMPACT_ATOMS: atom_id res chain seq x y z
N MET A 1 -6.77 -16.23 -10.73
CA MET A 1 -6.21 -16.39 -9.37
C MET A 1 -6.85 -15.34 -8.49
N ILE A 2 -7.41 -15.72 -7.35
CA ILE A 2 -7.80 -14.74 -6.33
C ILE A 2 -6.51 -14.41 -5.58
N LEU A 3 -5.96 -13.22 -5.85
CA LEU A 3 -4.80 -12.72 -5.10
C LEU A 3 -5.30 -12.33 -3.71
N ASP A 4 -4.54 -12.65 -2.66
CA ASP A 4 -4.95 -12.23 -1.32
C ASP A 4 -4.86 -10.70 -1.25
N ASN A 5 -5.82 -10.09 -0.58
CA ASN A 5 -5.84 -8.64 -0.44
C ASN A 5 -4.94 -8.15 0.70
N PHE A 6 -4.44 -9.04 1.55
CA PHE A 6 -3.72 -8.69 2.77
C PHE A 6 -2.25 -9.06 2.66
N TRP A 7 -1.37 -8.12 2.97
CA TRP A 7 0.07 -8.33 2.85
C TRP A 7 0.83 -7.67 4.00
N THR A 8 1.95 -8.28 4.34
CA THR A 8 2.91 -7.73 5.30
C THR A 8 4.25 -7.55 4.60
N SER A 9 4.76 -6.32 4.53
CA SER A 9 6.12 -6.08 4.05
C SER A 9 7.13 -6.67 5.04
N LYS A 10 8.30 -7.12 4.59
CA LYS A 10 9.38 -7.60 5.49
C LYS A 10 10.21 -6.47 6.08
N LYS A 11 10.26 -5.33 5.40
CA LYS A 11 10.89 -4.08 5.87
C LYS A 11 9.82 -3.00 6.06
N PRO A 12 9.97 -2.09 7.04
CA PRO A 12 9.10 -0.92 7.16
C PRO A 12 9.10 -0.08 5.89
N ILE A 13 7.91 0.41 5.51
CA ILE A 13 7.72 1.38 4.44
C ILE A 13 7.08 2.60 5.11
N ASN A 14 7.82 3.71 5.20
CA ASN A 14 7.42 4.87 6.01
C ASN A 14 7.03 4.48 7.44
N GLY A 15 7.75 3.50 7.99
CA GLY A 15 7.54 2.95 9.32
C GLY A 15 6.37 1.98 9.51
N LEU A 16 5.61 1.64 8.47
CA LEU A 16 4.47 0.73 8.54
C LEU A 16 4.74 -0.59 7.80
N ARG A 17 4.03 -1.65 8.19
CA ARG A 17 4.26 -3.02 7.71
C ARG A 17 3.07 -3.71 7.08
N HIS A 18 1.85 -3.33 7.45
CA HIS A 18 0.63 -3.99 7.00
C HIS A 18 -0.04 -3.17 5.91
N PHE A 19 -0.30 -3.83 4.79
CA PHE A 19 -0.86 -3.22 3.59
C PHE A 19 -2.02 -4.06 3.05
N VAL A 20 -2.95 -3.37 2.37
CA VAL A 20 -4.02 -3.97 1.61
C VAL A 20 -3.88 -3.65 0.14
N LEU A 21 -4.11 -4.64 -0.71
CA LEU A 21 -4.25 -4.48 -2.15
C LEU A 21 -5.65 -3.90 -2.42
N VAL A 22 -5.70 -2.71 -3.00
CA VAL A 22 -6.96 -2.00 -3.29
C VAL A 22 -7.27 -1.92 -4.79
N ASN A 23 -6.25 -2.04 -5.64
CA ASN A 23 -6.43 -2.05 -7.09
C ASN A 23 -5.37 -2.89 -7.81
N GLU A 24 -5.75 -3.45 -8.95
CA GLU A 24 -4.89 -4.15 -9.90
C GLU A 24 -5.05 -3.49 -11.27
N THR A 25 -3.95 -2.96 -11.81
CA THR A 25 -3.93 -2.33 -13.13
C THR A 25 -3.11 -3.16 -14.10
N LYS A 26 -3.65 -3.39 -15.29
CA LYS A 26 -2.98 -4.09 -16.40
C LYS A 26 -2.77 -3.14 -17.55
N GLU A 27 -1.51 -2.85 -17.87
CA GLU A 27 -1.15 -2.00 -18.99
C GLU A 27 -0.03 -2.64 -19.81
N LYS A 28 -0.25 -2.80 -21.11
CA LYS A 28 0.74 -3.32 -22.07
C LYS A 28 1.41 -4.63 -21.62
N GLY A 29 0.66 -5.50 -20.94
CA GLY A 29 1.15 -6.79 -20.43
C GLY A 29 1.79 -6.74 -19.04
N ASN A 30 1.98 -5.55 -18.45
CA ASN A 30 2.50 -5.38 -17.10
C ASN A 30 1.34 -5.30 -16.10
N ILE A 31 1.46 -6.04 -15.00
CA ILE A 31 0.51 -6.01 -13.89
C ILE A 31 1.13 -5.23 -12.74
N THR A 32 0.41 -4.21 -12.29
CA THR A 32 0.78 -3.39 -11.13
C THR A 32 -0.34 -3.39 -10.10
N PHE A 33 0.03 -3.29 -8.84
CA PHE A 33 -0.87 -3.31 -7.70
C PHE A 33 -0.74 -2.01 -6.94
N LEU A 34 -1.88 -1.42 -6.58
CA LEU A 34 -1.94 -0.34 -5.60
C LEU A 34 -2.13 -0.97 -4.22
N MET A 35 -1.15 -0.76 -3.36
CA MET A 35 -1.16 -1.19 -1.97
C MET A 35 -1.31 0.03 -1.07
N VAL A 36 -2.18 -0.04 -0.08
CA VAL A 36 -2.44 1.05 0.87
C VAL A 36 -2.18 0.54 2.28
N SER A 37 -1.52 1.33 3.13
CA SER A 37 -1.32 0.93 4.51
C SER A 37 -2.65 0.87 5.26
N VAL A 38 -2.79 -0.14 6.13
CA VAL A 38 -4.00 -0.31 6.94
C VAL A 38 -4.17 0.81 7.97
N LEU A 39 -3.07 1.45 8.39
CA LEU A 39 -3.09 2.46 9.46
C LEU A 39 -3.08 3.90 8.94
N ASP A 40 -2.67 4.12 7.70
CA ASP A 40 -2.63 5.45 7.08
C ASP A 40 -2.79 5.36 5.56
N SER A 41 -3.91 5.86 5.03
CA SER A 41 -4.20 5.82 3.60
C SER A 41 -3.28 6.71 2.75
N GLU A 42 -2.61 7.69 3.36
CA GLU A 42 -1.62 8.53 2.68
C GLU A 42 -0.36 7.73 2.32
N ILE A 43 -0.08 6.66 3.07
CA ILE A 43 1.00 5.72 2.77
C ILE A 43 0.46 4.65 1.83
N ASN A 44 0.58 4.91 0.53
CA ASN A 44 0.30 3.97 -0.54
C ASN A 44 1.52 3.77 -1.44
N ILE A 45 1.60 2.59 -2.06
CA ILE A 45 2.68 2.23 -2.97
C ILE A 45 2.11 1.52 -4.19
N LYS A 46 2.76 1.73 -5.34
CA LYS A 46 2.54 0.92 -6.53
C LYS A 46 3.67 -0.09 -6.64
N ILE A 47 3.33 -1.37 -6.76
CA ILE A 47 4.29 -2.46 -6.90
C ILE A 47 3.92 -3.36 -8.06
N THR A 48 4.89 -3.98 -8.68
CA THR A 48 4.68 -4.96 -9.75
C THR A 48 4.32 -6.33 -9.18
N PHE A 49 3.79 -7.22 -10.02
CA PHE A 49 3.57 -8.61 -9.65
C PHE A 49 4.85 -9.35 -9.25
N GLU A 50 5.96 -9.08 -9.93
CA GLU A 50 7.25 -9.68 -9.60
C GLU A 50 7.72 -9.25 -8.20
N GLU A 51 7.61 -7.96 -7.87
CA GLU A 51 7.97 -7.45 -6.55
C GLU A 51 7.06 -8.02 -5.45
N LEU A 52 5.75 -8.09 -5.69
CA LEU A 52 4.80 -8.62 -4.70
C LEU A 52 5.00 -10.11 -4.44
N THR A 53 5.32 -10.89 -5.48
CA THR A 53 5.58 -12.33 -5.36
C THR A 53 7.00 -12.65 -4.89
N ASN A 54 7.88 -11.65 -4.85
CA ASN A 54 9.19 -11.77 -4.23
C ASN A 54 9.06 -11.96 -2.71
N SER A 55 9.11 -13.23 -2.31
CA SER A 55 9.08 -13.63 -0.89
C SER A 55 10.20 -13.01 -0.06
N GLY A 56 11.25 -12.43 -0.65
CA GLY A 56 12.28 -11.67 0.05
C GLY A 56 11.81 -10.35 0.64
N GLU A 57 10.75 -9.76 0.08
CA GLU A 57 10.24 -8.43 0.47
C GLU A 57 8.82 -8.48 1.05
N TRP A 58 8.00 -9.46 0.67
CA TRP A 58 6.59 -9.54 1.08
C TRP A 58 6.21 -10.90 1.66
N CYS A 59 5.28 -10.87 2.62
CA CYS A 59 4.58 -12.02 3.14
C CYS A 59 3.09 -11.89 2.87
N LYS A 60 2.48 -12.96 2.37
CA LYS A 60 1.04 -13.07 2.19
C LYS A 60 0.34 -13.06 3.56
N GLY A 61 -0.74 -12.29 3.69
CA GLY A 61 -1.50 -12.15 4.93
C GLY A 61 -0.91 -11.16 5.93
N TRP A 62 -1.60 -11.00 7.06
CA TRP A 62 -1.12 -10.19 8.18
C TRP A 62 -0.33 -11.05 9.16
N ILE A 63 0.97 -10.76 9.27
CA ILE A 63 1.81 -11.38 10.29
C ILE A 63 1.56 -10.67 11.61
N ASN A 64 1.36 -11.47 12.67
CA ASN A 64 1.33 -10.96 14.03
C ASN A 64 2.74 -10.50 14.42
N LEU A 65 2.95 -9.18 14.40
CA LEU A 65 4.21 -8.53 14.72
C LEU A 65 4.05 -7.72 16.02
N PRO A 66 5.05 -7.72 16.92
CA PRO A 66 5.08 -6.81 18.05
C PRO A 66 4.90 -5.35 17.60
N LYS A 67 4.20 -4.52 18.38
CA LYS A 67 3.86 -3.14 18.00
C LYS A 67 5.07 -2.32 17.52
N ASN A 68 6.21 -2.43 18.18
CA ASN A 68 7.46 -1.73 17.82
C ASN A 68 8.12 -2.23 16.52
N LYS A 69 7.71 -3.40 16.01
CA LYS A 69 8.13 -3.95 14.72
C LYS A 69 7.11 -3.66 13.61
N SER A 70 5.83 -3.49 13.97
CA SER A 70 4.73 -3.15 13.07
C SER A 70 4.66 -1.66 12.73
N ILE A 71 4.94 -0.83 13.72
CA ILE A 71 4.93 0.63 13.64
C ILE A 71 6.25 1.10 14.23
N THR A 72 7.15 1.57 13.37
CA THR A 72 8.47 2.06 13.79
C THR A 72 8.44 3.57 14.03
N GLU A 73 9.49 4.10 14.65
CA GLU A 73 9.66 5.55 14.86
C GLU A 73 9.71 6.34 13.54
N GLU A 74 10.06 5.67 12.43
CA GLU A 74 10.02 6.24 11.09
C GLU A 74 8.63 6.76 10.72
N TYR A 75 7.56 6.12 11.20
CA TYR A 75 6.19 6.59 10.93
C TYR A 75 5.90 7.94 11.60
N SER A 76 6.34 8.10 12.85
CA SER A 76 6.25 9.40 13.55
C SER A 76 7.02 10.49 12.82
N ASN A 77 8.20 10.15 12.28
CA ASN A 77 9.02 11.06 11.48
C ASN A 77 8.37 11.38 10.11
N TYR A 78 7.71 10.41 9.50
CA TYR A 78 6.96 10.60 8.27
C TYR A 78 5.80 11.59 8.48
N LYS A 79 4.96 11.38 9.52
CA LYS A 79 3.83 12.27 9.81
C LYS A 79 4.26 13.68 10.20
N SER A 80 5.39 13.84 10.90
CA SER A 80 5.87 15.17 11.27
C SER A 80 6.36 15.98 10.07
N ARG A 81 6.99 15.32 9.09
CA ARG A 81 7.45 15.95 7.83
C ARG A 81 6.32 16.31 6.89
N ASN A 82 5.28 15.47 6.81
CA ASN A 82 4.16 15.65 5.89
C ASN A 82 2.98 16.43 6.50
N LYS A 83 3.24 17.32 7.48
CA LYS A 83 2.21 18.13 8.15
C LYS A 83 1.52 19.15 7.26
N GLU A 84 2.01 19.40 6.04
CA GLU A 84 1.43 20.37 5.12
C GLU A 84 0.71 19.66 3.96
N GLY A 85 -0.62 19.70 3.98
CA GLY A 85 -1.45 19.68 2.77
C GLY A 85 -1.91 18.31 2.26
N GLY A 86 -2.75 17.61 3.00
CA GLY A 86 -3.55 16.50 2.46
C GLY A 86 -4.64 17.01 1.50
N LYS A 87 -4.27 17.38 0.28
CA LYS A 87 -5.23 17.37 -0.84
C LYS A 87 -5.30 15.93 -1.36
N TYR A 88 -6.41 15.27 -1.06
CA TYR A 88 -6.73 13.98 -1.66
C TYR A 88 -7.14 14.22 -3.11
N ASP A 89 -6.18 14.18 -4.04
CA ASP A 89 -6.50 14.17 -5.46
C ASP A 89 -7.10 12.80 -5.78
N VAL A 90 -8.43 12.75 -5.86
CA VAL A 90 -9.15 11.58 -6.38
C VAL A 90 -8.93 11.56 -7.89
N PHE A 91 -7.99 10.74 -8.35
CA PHE A 91 -7.79 10.51 -9.78
C PHE A 91 -8.93 9.61 -10.30
N VAL A 92 -10.01 10.23 -10.78
CA VAL A 92 -11.05 9.55 -11.53
C VAL A 92 -10.58 9.42 -12.97
N ASN A 93 -10.32 8.20 -13.44
CA ASN A 93 -10.11 7.96 -14.86
C ASN A 93 -11.39 8.27 -15.65
N ALA A 94 -11.27 8.76 -16.88
CA ALA A 94 -12.43 9.07 -17.74
C ALA A 94 -13.34 7.85 -18.00
N ASP A 95 -12.79 6.64 -17.87
CA ASP A 95 -13.52 5.36 -18.02
C ASP A 95 -14.07 4.81 -16.68
N SER A 96 -14.08 5.63 -15.62
CA SER A 96 -14.57 5.23 -14.31
C SER A 96 -16.10 5.17 -14.28
N PHE A 97 -16.67 4.01 -13.93
CA PHE A 97 -18.11 3.82 -13.70
C PHE A 97 -18.62 4.49 -12.41
N PHE A 98 -17.74 5.12 -11.63
CA PHE A 98 -18.13 5.82 -10.41
C PHE A 98 -18.67 7.21 -10.74
N ASN A 99 -20.00 7.35 -10.74
CA ASN A 99 -20.68 8.64 -10.65
C ASN A 99 -20.68 9.09 -9.19
N ILE A 100 -19.88 10.11 -8.86
CA ILE A 100 -20.02 10.83 -7.59
C ILE A 100 -20.97 11.99 -7.85
N SER A 101 -22.15 11.95 -7.22
CA SER A 101 -23.18 13.02 -7.27
C SER A 101 -22.92 14.07 -6.20
#